data_AF-A0A168QVK7-F1
#
_entry.id   AF-A0A168QVK7-F1
#
_cell.length_a   1.000
_cell.length_b   1.000
_cell.length_c   1.000
_cell.angle_alpha   90.00
_cell.angle_beta   90.00
_cell.angle_gamma   90.00
#
_symmetry.space_group_name_H-M   'P 1'
#
loop_
_entity.id
_entity.type
_entity.pdbx_description
1 polymer ?
#
loop_
_entity_poly.entity_id
_entity_poly.type
_entity_poly.pdbx_seq_one_letter_code
_entity_poly.pdbx_strand_id
1 'polypeptide(L)'
;MKNDPASTLSQVIAQMMVHQLNAVHVGFPCRVISFDEATCKADVQPLVRTSEGDPAMIQGVPALGHRFKVNEVEQVYRPSFKSGDTVYVVCADREIKNALNGQVATADTERRHDVNDAVIVGVFACSL
;
A
#
# COMPACT_ATOMS: atom_id res chain seq x y z
N MET A 1 -8.29 44.91 2.34
CA MET A 1 -8.63 43.64 3.02
C MET A 1 -8.12 43.72 4.44
N LYS A 2 -9.00 43.73 5.43
CA LYS A 2 -8.62 43.72 6.84
C LYS A 2 -8.23 42.27 7.15
N ASN A 3 -6.95 42.00 7.43
CA ASN A 3 -6.52 40.68 7.91
C ASN A 3 -7.24 40.40 9.21
N ASP A 4 -8.25 39.53 9.17
CA ASP A 4 -8.87 39.00 10.37
C ASP A 4 -7.98 37.85 10.87
N PRO A 5 -7.31 38.01 12.03
CA PRO A 5 -6.42 36.99 12.56
C PRO A 5 -7.16 35.68 12.87
N ALA A 6 -8.47 35.74 13.20
CA ALA A 6 -9.27 34.55 13.44
C ALA A 6 -9.51 33.78 12.13
N SER A 7 -9.88 34.46 11.06
CA SER A 7 -10.09 33.81 9.75
C SER A 7 -8.81 33.20 9.19
N THR A 8 -7.67 33.87 9.40
CA THR A 8 -6.36 33.40 8.95
C THR A 8 -5.96 32.13 9.70
N LEU A 9 -6.15 32.07 11.02
CA LEU A 9 -5.88 30.88 11.81
C LEU A 9 -6.77 29.69 11.40
N SER A 10 -8.06 29.94 11.16
CA SER A 10 -8.97 28.89 10.67
C SER A 10 -8.53 28.32 9.32
N GLN A 11 -8.05 29.16 8.40
CA GLN A 11 -7.52 28.71 7.11
C GLN A 11 -6.26 27.86 7.27
N VAL A 12 -5.34 28.27 8.14
CA VAL A 12 -4.12 27.50 8.43
C VAL A 12 -4.45 26.13 9.04
N ILE A 13 -5.38 26.07 9.99
CA ILE A 13 -5.82 24.80 10.59
C ILE A 13 -6.46 23.89 9.54
N ALA A 14 -7.33 24.44 8.68
CA ALA A 14 -7.95 23.68 7.60
C ALA A 14 -6.91 23.12 6.62
N GLN A 15 -5.92 23.92 6.22
CA GLN A 15 -4.83 23.47 5.34
C GLN A 15 -3.98 22.39 6.01
N MET A 16 -3.66 22.53 7.30
CA MET A 16 -2.93 21.51 8.05
C MET A 16 -3.72 20.20 8.12
N MET A 17 -5.03 20.27 8.33
CA MET A 17 -5.89 19.08 8.36
C MET A 17 -5.93 18.38 7.01
N VAL A 18 -6.08 19.12 5.91
CA VAL A 18 -6.04 18.57 4.55
C VAL A 18 -4.68 17.93 4.26
N HIS A 19 -3.58 18.57 4.65
CA HIS A 19 -2.23 18.03 4.49
C HIS A 19 -2.08 16.69 5.23
N GLN A 20 -2.52 16.62 6.49
CA GLN A 20 -2.45 15.39 7.28
C GLN A 20 -3.31 14.28 6.68
N LEU A 21 -4.51 14.58 6.20
CA LEU A 21 -5.38 13.60 5.56
C LEU A 21 -4.78 13.08 4.24
N ASN A 22 -4.16 13.95 3.45
CA ASN A 22 -3.49 13.55 2.20
C ASN A 22 -2.25 12.69 2.42
N ALA A 23 -1.63 12.77 3.60
CA ALA A 23 -0.49 11.93 3.96
C ALA A 23 -0.88 10.50 4.38
N VAL A 24 -2.18 10.22 4.54
CA VAL A 24 -2.68 8.89 4.91
C VAL A 24 -2.82 8.02 3.66
N HIS A 25 -1.90 7.07 3.47
CA HIS A 25 -2.05 6.06 2.44
C HIS A 25 -2.94 4.91 2.91
N VAL A 26 -3.95 4.58 2.11
CA VAL A 26 -4.91 3.49 2.42
C VAL A 26 -4.77 2.36 1.43
N GLY A 27 -4.96 2.65 0.14
CA GLY A 27 -4.76 1.69 -0.92
C GLY A 27 -4.85 2.38 -2.27
N PHE A 28 -4.15 1.83 -3.26
CA PHE A 28 -4.02 2.43 -4.58
C PHE A 28 -3.61 1.38 -5.62
N PRO A 29 -3.89 1.62 -6.90
CA PRO A 29 -3.44 0.74 -7.97
C PRO A 29 -1.95 0.93 -8.24
N CYS A 30 -1.24 -0.18 -8.43
CA CYS A 30 0.16 -0.23 -8.82
C CYS A 30 0.35 -1.12 -10.04
N ARG A 31 1.48 -0.95 -10.73
CA ARG A 31 1.96 -1.88 -11.76
C ARG A 31 3.15 -2.65 -11.23
N VAL A 32 3.16 -3.96 -11.44
CA VAL A 32 4.27 -4.85 -11.08
C VAL A 32 5.46 -4.57 -12.00
N ILE A 33 6.64 -4.37 -11.42
CA ILE A 33 7.91 -4.20 -12.12
C ILE A 33 8.66 -5.53 -12.17
N SER A 34 8.78 -6.17 -11.01
CA SER A 34 9.45 -7.45 -10.79
C SER A 34 8.66 -8.25 -9.73
N PHE A 35 8.78 -9.58 -9.77
CA PHE A 35 8.19 -10.46 -8.76
C PHE A 35 9.16 -11.60 -8.44
N ASP A 36 9.38 -11.84 -7.15
CA ASP A 36 10.15 -12.97 -6.63
C ASP A 36 9.18 -14.05 -6.12
N GLU A 37 9.09 -15.16 -6.86
CA GLU A 37 8.23 -16.29 -6.54
C GLU A 37 8.63 -17.01 -5.23
N ALA A 38 9.91 -16.96 -4.85
CA ALA A 38 10.39 -17.65 -3.65
C ALA A 38 9.96 -16.92 -2.38
N THR A 39 10.03 -15.57 -2.39
CA THR A 39 9.64 -14.74 -1.24
C THR A 39 8.20 -14.22 -1.32
N CYS A 40 7.53 -14.39 -2.47
CA CYS A 40 6.21 -13.83 -2.75
C CYS A 40 6.18 -12.30 -2.57
N LYS A 41 7.21 -11.61 -3.06
CA LYS A 41 7.36 -10.14 -2.99
C LYS A 41 7.52 -9.55 -4.38
N ALA A 42 7.00 -8.35 -4.58
CA ALA A 42 7.13 -7.61 -5.83
C ALA A 42 7.64 -6.19 -5.60
N ASP A 43 8.38 -5.67 -6.59
CA ASP A 43 8.58 -4.24 -6.73
C ASP A 43 7.42 -3.67 -7.56
N VAL A 44 6.79 -2.61 -7.07
CA VAL A 44 5.57 -2.06 -7.65
C VAL A 44 5.65 -0.55 -7.83
N GLN A 45 5.12 -0.07 -8.95
CA GLN A 45 5.06 1.34 -9.30
C GLN A 45 3.63 1.86 -9.10
N PRO A 46 3.39 2.81 -8.18
CA PRO A 46 2.07 3.43 -8.05
C PRO A 46 1.65 4.11 -9.36
N LEU A 47 0.36 4.02 -9.70
CA LEU A 47 -0.17 4.53 -10.97
C LEU A 47 -0.87 5.89 -10.83
N VAL A 48 -1.20 6.30 -9.61
CA VAL A 48 -1.83 7.59 -9.34
C VAL A 48 -0.77 8.61 -8.94
N ARG A 49 -0.68 9.71 -9.70
CA ARG A 49 0.19 10.83 -9.35
C ARG A 49 -0.45 11.68 -8.27
N THR A 50 0.28 11.93 -7.20
CA THR A 50 -0.14 12.78 -6.07
C THR A 50 0.65 14.09 -6.00
N SER A 51 1.72 14.21 -6.78
CA SER A 51 2.61 15.38 -6.87
C SER A 51 3.11 15.61 -8.30
N GLU A 52 3.91 16.65 -8.50
CA GLU A 52 4.57 16.89 -9.79
C GLU A 52 5.67 15.84 -10.02
N GLY A 53 5.31 14.79 -10.76
CA GLY A 53 6.22 13.70 -11.15
C GLY A 53 5.54 12.34 -11.08
N ASP A 54 6.28 11.30 -11.50
CA ASP A 54 5.87 9.93 -11.26
C ASP A 54 6.20 9.55 -9.80
N PRO A 55 5.32 8.83 -9.11
CA PRO A 55 5.56 8.43 -7.72
C PRO A 55 6.75 7.47 -7.62
N ALA A 56 7.40 7.43 -6.46
CA ALA A 56 8.51 6.50 -6.25
C ALA A 56 8.04 5.04 -6.30
N MET A 57 8.88 4.17 -6.84
CA MET A 57 8.66 2.72 -6.81
C MET A 57 8.77 2.22 -5.37
N ILE A 58 7.87 1.29 -5.00
CA ILE A 58 7.85 0.62 -3.70
C ILE A 58 8.48 -0.75 -3.87
N GLN A 59 9.46 -1.08 -3.04
CA GLN A 59 10.25 -2.31 -3.17
C GLN A 59 9.80 -3.40 -2.21
N GLY A 60 9.92 -4.66 -2.65
CA GLY A 60 9.76 -5.82 -1.76
C GLY A 60 8.38 -5.96 -1.11
N VAL A 61 7.33 -5.50 -1.79
CA VAL A 61 5.95 -5.50 -1.30
C VAL A 61 5.43 -6.94 -1.24
N PRO A 62 5.06 -7.46 -0.05
CA PRO A 62 4.54 -8.82 0.08
C PRO A 62 3.17 -8.96 -0.59
N ALA A 63 2.93 -10.15 -1.14
CA ALA A 63 1.68 -10.52 -1.77
C ALA A 63 0.91 -11.55 -0.92
N LEU A 64 -0.41 -11.40 -0.85
CA LEU A 64 -1.25 -12.38 -0.16
C LEU A 64 -1.30 -13.70 -0.94
N GLY A 65 -1.17 -14.80 -0.21
CA GLY A 65 -1.50 -16.14 -0.70
C GLY A 65 -2.93 -16.52 -0.31
N HIS A 66 -3.54 -17.40 -1.09
CA HIS A 66 -4.90 -17.88 -0.84
C HIS A 66 -4.93 -19.39 -0.62
N ARG A 67 -5.85 -19.83 0.23
CA ARG A 67 -6.13 -21.25 0.48
C ARG A 67 -7.61 -21.45 0.32
N PHE A 68 -7.99 -22.31 -0.63
CA PHE A 68 -9.39 -22.60 -0.92
C PHE A 68 -9.64 -24.10 -0.86
N LYS A 69 -10.86 -24.48 -0.48
CA LYS A 69 -11.34 -25.86 -0.56
C LYS A 69 -12.13 -26.01 -1.86
N VAL A 70 -11.57 -26.70 -2.84
CA VAL A 70 -12.18 -26.96 -4.15
C VAL A 70 -12.44 -28.46 -4.27
N ASN A 71 -13.70 -28.84 -4.50
CA ASN A 71 -14.12 -30.24 -4.53
C ASN A 71 -13.65 -31.04 -3.29
N GLU A 72 -13.83 -30.45 -2.12
CA GLU A 72 -13.40 -30.97 -0.82
C GLU A 72 -11.89 -31.12 -0.60
N VAL A 73 -11.07 -30.78 -1.59
CA VAL A 73 -9.60 -30.79 -1.49
C VAL A 73 -9.09 -29.38 -1.18
N GLU A 74 -8.26 -29.26 -0.16
CA GLU A 74 -7.55 -28.00 0.13
C GLU A 74 -6.47 -27.75 -0.93
N GLN A 75 -6.55 -26.59 -1.58
CA GLN A 75 -5.56 -26.11 -2.54
C GLN A 75 -4.98 -24.79 -2.06
N VAL A 76 -3.66 -24.67 -2.13
CA VAL A 76 -2.91 -23.45 -1.81
C VAL A 76 -2.51 -22.77 -3.12
N TYR A 77 -2.95 -21.54 -3.28
CA TYR A 77 -2.65 -20.70 -4.44
C TYR A 77 -1.64 -19.64 -4.02
N ARG A 78 -0.43 -19.77 -4.55
CA ARG A 78 0.59 -18.73 -4.44
C ARG A 78 0.31 -17.63 -5.45
N PRO A 79 0.54 -16.35 -5.09
CA PRO A 79 0.47 -15.27 -6.06
C PRO A 79 1.48 -15.53 -7.18
N SER A 80 1.06 -15.27 -8.41
CA SER A 80 1.90 -15.36 -9.60
C SER A 80 1.66 -14.10 -10.39
N PHE A 81 2.61 -13.16 -10.30
CA PHE A 81 2.53 -11.87 -10.97
C PHE A 81 3.57 -11.79 -12.08
N LYS A 82 3.22 -11.08 -13.16
CA LYS A 82 4.09 -10.78 -14.28
C LYS A 82 4.42 -9.29 -14.30
N SER A 83 5.57 -8.95 -14.87
CA SER A 83 5.90 -7.55 -15.12
C SER A 83 4.83 -6.93 -16.02
N GLY A 84 4.28 -5.80 -15.59
CA GLY A 84 3.18 -5.11 -16.27
C GLY A 84 1.79 -5.36 -15.67
N ASP A 85 1.61 -6.37 -14.81
CA ASP A 85 0.32 -6.63 -14.16
C ASP A 85 -0.11 -5.43 -13.31
N THR A 86 -1.39 -5.06 -13.41
CA THR A 86 -1.99 -4.03 -12.57
C THR A 86 -2.56 -4.69 -11.33
N VAL A 87 -2.08 -4.28 -10.16
CA VAL A 87 -2.43 -4.83 -8.84
C VAL A 87 -3.01 -3.75 -7.94
N TYR A 88 -3.75 -4.18 -6.92
CA TYR A 88 -4.20 -3.29 -5.85
C TYR A 88 -3.37 -3.55 -4.60
N VAL A 89 -2.84 -2.47 -4.00
CA VAL A 89 -2.13 -2.53 -2.73
C VAL A 89 -2.91 -1.86 -1.62
N VAL A 90 -2.74 -2.34 -0.39
CA VAL A 90 -3.29 -1.75 0.83
C VAL A 90 -2.16 -1.47 1.80
N CYS A 91 -2.10 -0.26 2.34
CA CYS A 91 -1.14 0.16 3.35
C CYS A 91 -1.65 -0.19 4.74
N ALA A 92 -0.80 -0.80 5.56
CA ALA A 92 -1.13 -1.11 6.94
C ALA A 92 -1.15 0.15 7.84
N ASP A 93 -1.95 0.09 8.89
CA ASP A 93 -2.05 1.17 9.89
C ASP A 93 -0.74 1.42 10.64
N ARG A 94 0.10 0.39 10.77
CA ARG A 94 1.42 0.42 11.42
C ARG A 94 2.39 -0.47 10.67
N GLU A 95 3.68 -0.29 10.96
CA GLU A 95 4.72 -1.20 10.48
C GLU A 95 4.39 -2.68 10.77
N ILE A 96 4.47 -3.50 9.72
CA ILE A 96 4.05 -4.92 9.79
C ILE A 96 5.22 -5.91 9.86
N LYS A 97 6.45 -5.45 9.63
CA LYS A 97 7.65 -6.29 9.46
C LYS A 97 7.77 -7.39 10.52
N ASN A 98 7.62 -7.03 11.80
CA ASN A 98 7.81 -7.96 12.91
C ASN A 98 6.63 -8.93 13.08
N ALA A 99 5.44 -8.59 12.57
CA ALA A 99 4.24 -9.41 12.62
C ALA A 99 4.12 -10.39 11.44
N LEU A 100 4.95 -10.26 10.40
CA LEU A 100 4.92 -11.14 9.21
C LEU A 100 5.23 -12.62 9.52
N ASN A 101 5.83 -12.91 10.67
CA ASN A 101 6.05 -14.29 11.14
C ASN A 101 4.80 -14.90 11.82
N GLY A 102 3.68 -14.17 11.89
CA GLY A 102 2.43 -14.60 12.50
C GLY A 102 2.41 -14.48 14.03
N GLN A 103 3.42 -13.87 14.65
CA GLN A 103 3.47 -13.63 16.10
C GLN A 103 3.02 -12.21 16.44
N VAL A 104 2.51 -12.05 17.66
CA VAL A 104 2.25 -10.71 18.21
C VAL A 104 3.59 -10.01 18.40
N ALA A 105 3.75 -8.84 17.78
CA ALA A 105 5.00 -8.08 17.83
C ALA A 105 4.74 -6.58 17.94
N THR A 106 5.68 -5.88 18.56
CA THR A 106 5.72 -4.42 18.58
C THR A 106 6.38 -3.92 17.29
N ALA A 107 5.88 -2.80 16.75
CA ALA A 107 6.51 -2.11 15.64
C ALA A 107 7.86 -1.51 16.08
N ASP A 108 8.86 -1.55 15.20
CA ASP A 108 10.17 -0.94 15.45
C ASP A 108 10.12 0.59 15.25
N THR A 109 9.18 1.06 14.44
CA THR A 109 9.01 2.47 14.06
C THR A 109 7.60 2.98 14.37
N GLU A 110 7.46 4.31 14.41
CA GLU A 110 6.16 4.98 14.55
C GLU A 110 5.45 5.21 13.21
N ARG A 111 5.94 4.60 12.12
CA ARG A 111 5.35 4.76 10.77
C ARG A 111 3.90 4.28 10.79
N ARG A 112 3.02 5.07 10.16
CA ARG A 112 1.58 4.79 10.03
C ARG A 112 1.15 5.09 8.61
N HIS A 113 0.34 4.22 8.02
CA HIS A 113 -0.18 4.41 6.67
C HIS A 113 0.94 4.70 5.66
N ASP A 114 2.06 4.00 5.82
CA ASP A 114 3.27 4.20 5.04
C ASP A 114 3.30 3.22 3.87
N VAL A 115 3.75 3.69 2.71
CA VAL A 115 3.80 2.89 1.48
C VAL A 115 4.73 1.68 1.59
N ASN A 116 5.73 1.71 2.47
CA ASN A 116 6.64 0.58 2.68
C ASN A 116 5.99 -0.57 3.45
N ASP A 117 4.84 -0.31 4.10
CA ASP A 117 4.02 -1.34 4.76
C ASP A 117 2.80 -1.72 3.91
N ALA A 118 2.91 -1.52 2.59
CA ALA A 118 1.91 -1.97 1.64
C ALA A 118 1.90 -3.50 1.49
N VAL A 119 0.74 -4.04 1.15
CA VAL A 119 0.52 -5.45 0.84
C VAL A 119 -0.30 -5.55 -0.43
N ILE A 120 0.13 -6.39 -1.38
CA ILE A 120 -0.64 -6.67 -2.60
C ILE A 120 -1.80 -7.61 -2.24
N VAL A 121 -3.03 -7.15 -2.46
CA VAL A 121 -4.25 -7.91 -2.13
C VAL A 121 -4.88 -8.60 -3.34
N GLY A 122 -4.45 -8.24 -4.56
CA GLY A 122 -4.93 -8.89 -5.77
C GLY A 122 -4.48 -8.22 -7.06
N VAL A 123 -4.70 -8.93 -8.17
CA VAL A 123 -4.52 -8.44 -9.54
C VAL A 123 -5.86 -7.94 -10.06
N PHE A 124 -5.87 -6.82 -10.78
CA PHE A 124 -7.06 -6.35 -11.47
C PHE A 124 -7.40 -7.28 -12.65
N ALA A 125 -8.69 -7.50 -12.88
CA ALA A 125 -9.16 -8.36 -13.97
C ALA A 125 -8.71 -7.91 -15.37
N CYS A 126 -8.39 -6.62 -15.55
CA CYS A 126 -7.83 -6.11 -16.81
C CYS A 126 -6.40 -6.57 -17.10
N SER A 127 -5.73 -7.24 -16.16
CA SER A 127 -4.38 -7.79 -16.30
C SER A 127 -4.33 -9.33 -16.28
N LEU A 128 -5.50 -10.00 -16.27
CA LEU A 128 -5.62 -11.46 -16.31
C LEU A 128 -5.87 -12.01 -17.72
#